data_AF-A0A328NAX9-F1
#
_entry.id   AF-A0A328NAX9-F1
#
_cell.length_a   1.000
_cell.length_b   1.000
_cell.length_c   1.000
_cell.angle_alpha   90.00
_cell.angle_beta   90.00
_cell.angle_gamma   90.00
#
_symmetry.space_group_name_H-M   'P 1'
#
loop_
_entity.id
_entity.type
_entity.pdbx_description
1 polymer ?
#
loop_
_entity_poly.entity_id
_entity_poly.type
_entity_poly.pdbx_seq_one_letter_code
_entity_poly.pdbx_strand_id
1 'polypeptide(L)'
;MSQLTLDDLRRILETSSGVVEQTDWADPATLDAPFDDLGYDSLALLELAARVQQEYEVRIPDDAVSIMKTPRLAVDYVNQRLADR
;
A
#
# COMPACT_ATOMS: atom_id res chain seq x y z
N MET A 1 13.28 -11.49 8.31
CA MET A 1 11.81 -11.35 8.21
C MET A 1 11.56 -10.15 7.34
N SER A 2 11.04 -10.36 6.13
CA SER A 2 10.72 -9.24 5.24
C SER A 2 9.42 -8.60 5.73
N GLN A 3 9.42 -7.29 5.93
CA GLN A 3 8.24 -6.52 6.32
C GLN A 3 8.10 -5.37 5.35
N LEU A 4 6.86 -5.07 4.95
CA LEU A 4 6.56 -3.89 4.16
C LEU A 4 6.59 -2.67 5.09
N THR A 5 7.35 -1.65 4.73
CA THR A 5 7.35 -0.37 5.45
C THR A 5 6.51 0.68 4.71
N LEU A 6 6.22 1.80 5.37
CA LEU A 6 5.56 2.95 4.72
C LEU A 6 6.40 3.53 3.58
N ASP A 7 7.73 3.46 3.71
CA ASP A 7 8.66 3.89 2.66
C ASP A 7 8.56 2.99 1.43
N ASP A 8 8.46 1.67 1.64
CA ASP A 8 8.22 0.71 0.55
C ASP A 8 6.87 0.95 -0.12
N LEU A 9 5.81 1.15 0.68
CA LEU A 9 4.46 1.45 0.18
C LEU A 9 4.48 2.70 -0.71
N ARG A 10 5.09 3.78 -0.22
CA ARG A 10 5.29 5.03 -0.94
C ARG A 10 6.04 4.80 -2.24
N ARG A 11 7.20 4.13 -2.19
CA ARG A 11 8.04 3.88 -3.37
C ARG A 11 7.27 3.15 -4.47
N ILE A 12 6.47 2.16 -4.09
CA ILE A 12 5.66 1.38 -5.02
C ILE A 12 4.55 2.26 -5.62
N LEU A 13 3.83 3.03 -4.80
CA LEU A 13 2.76 3.92 -5.26
C LEU A 13 3.26 5.05 -6.16
N GLU A 14 4.41 5.65 -5.85
CA GLU A 14 5.08 6.66 -6.69
C GLU A 14 5.43 6.08 -8.07
N THR A 15 5.84 4.82 -8.13
CA THR A 15 6.17 4.14 -9.39
C THR A 15 4.92 3.82 -10.22
N SER A 16 3.80 3.47 -9.59
CA SER A 16 2.58 3.00 -10.27
C SER A 16 1.65 4.12 -10.71
N SER A 17 1.49 5.18 -9.91
CA SER A 17 0.55 6.27 -10.21
C SER A 17 1.17 7.41 -11.01
N GLY A 18 2.50 7.57 -10.96
CA GLY A 18 3.18 8.76 -11.47
C GLY A 18 2.82 10.05 -10.71
N VAL A 19 2.02 9.93 -9.65
CA VAL A 19 1.60 11.01 -8.77
C VAL A 19 2.72 11.22 -7.75
N VAL A 20 3.59 12.19 -8.05
CA VAL A 20 4.56 12.75 -7.09
C VAL A 20 3.85 13.80 -6.23
N GLU A 21 2.68 13.47 -5.69
CA GLU A 21 2.09 14.36 -4.70
C GLU A 21 2.93 14.26 -3.43
N GLN A 22 3.24 15.43 -2.86
CA GLN A 22 3.99 15.60 -1.62
C GLN A 22 3.13 15.13 -0.44
N THR A 23 2.71 13.86 -0.48
CA THR A 23 1.98 13.20 0.58
C THR A 23 2.92 13.14 1.78
N ASP A 24 2.54 13.79 2.87
CA ASP A 24 3.32 13.76 4.09
C ASP A 24 3.04 12.45 4.84
N TRP A 25 3.85 11.44 4.54
CA TRP A 25 3.75 10.11 5.14
C TRP A 25 4.19 10.07 6.61
N ALA A 26 4.75 11.17 7.14
CA ALA A 26 5.06 11.32 8.56
C ALA A 26 3.84 11.78 9.36
N ASP A 27 2.87 12.43 8.71
CA ASP A 27 1.63 12.83 9.34
C ASP A 27 0.69 11.63 9.57
N PRO A 28 0.25 11.39 10.82
CA PRO A 28 -0.63 10.27 11.12
C PRO A 28 -2.01 10.39 10.46
N ALA A 29 -2.51 11.59 10.17
CA ALA A 29 -3.78 11.77 9.48
C ALA A 29 -3.69 11.25 8.04
N THR A 30 -2.56 11.43 7.35
CA THR A 30 -2.30 10.81 6.04
C THR A 30 -2.41 9.29 6.10
N LEU A 31 -1.88 8.68 7.17
CA LEU A 31 -1.87 7.23 7.32
C LEU A 31 -3.27 6.64 7.56
N ASP A 32 -4.15 7.43 8.16
CA ASP A 32 -5.56 7.11 8.38
C ASP A 32 -6.48 7.64 7.26
N ALA A 33 -5.95 8.44 6.33
CA ALA A 33 -6.68 8.98 5.20
C ALA A 33 -6.94 7.89 4.15
N PRO A 34 -8.12 7.89 3.51
CA PRO A 34 -8.39 7.04 2.37
C PRO A 34 -7.44 7.38 1.21
N PHE A 35 -6.98 6.36 0.49
CA PHE A 35 -6.16 6.55 -0.71
C PHE A 35 -6.83 7.46 -1.76
N ASP A 36 -8.15 7.40 -1.89
CA ASP A 36 -8.95 8.26 -2.77
C ASP A 36 -8.78 9.76 -2.43
N ASP A 37 -8.71 10.09 -1.14
CA ASP A 37 -8.52 11.46 -0.63
C ASP A 37 -7.08 11.95 -0.82
N LEU A 38 -6.13 11.01 -0.87
CA LEU A 38 -4.72 11.24 -1.15
C LEU A 38 -4.40 11.29 -2.67
N GLY A 39 -5.41 11.20 -3.54
CA GLY A 39 -5.23 11.23 -4.99
C GLY A 39 -4.82 9.88 -5.62
N TYR A 40 -4.92 8.78 -4.86
CA TYR A 40 -4.65 7.43 -5.36
C TYR A 40 -5.94 6.72 -5.77
N ASP A 41 -6.08 6.47 -7.07
CA ASP A 41 -7.18 5.69 -7.62
C ASP A 41 -7.10 4.19 -7.26
N SER A 42 -8.21 3.48 -7.46
CA SER A 42 -8.27 2.01 -7.28
C SER A 42 -7.25 1.26 -8.14
N LEU A 43 -6.87 1.78 -9.32
CA LEU A 43 -5.84 1.17 -10.16
C LEU A 43 -4.46 1.21 -9.50
N ALA A 44 -4.12 2.31 -8.81
CA ALA A 44 -2.87 2.41 -8.08
C ALA A 44 -2.77 1.37 -6.96
N LEU A 45 -3.89 1.06 -6.29
CA LEU A 45 -3.96 0.02 -5.26
C LEU A 45 -3.83 -1.40 -5.83
N LEU A 46 -4.41 -1.65 -7.01
CA LEU A 46 -4.25 -2.93 -7.70
C LEU A 46 -2.79 -3.16 -8.13
N GLU A 47 -2.15 -2.14 -8.70
CA GLU A 47 -0.74 -2.19 -9.08
C GLU A 47 0.17 -2.36 -7.86
N LEU A 48 -0.11 -1.63 -6.77
CA LEU A 48 0.57 -1.78 -5.48
C LEU A 48 0.49 -3.23 -5.00
N ALA A 49 -0.71 -3.80 -4.93
CA ALA A 49 -0.91 -5.18 -4.50
C ALA A 49 -0.15 -6.16 -5.41
N ALA A 50 -0.22 -5.99 -6.73
CA ALA A 50 0.51 -6.84 -7.68
C ALA A 50 2.04 -6.76 -7.47
N ARG A 51 2.57 -5.56 -7.26
CA ARG A 51 4.01 -5.34 -7.03
C ARG A 51 4.47 -5.95 -5.71
N VAL A 52 3.71 -5.77 -4.63
CA VAL A 52 3.99 -6.36 -3.32
C VAL A 52 3.96 -7.89 -3.40
N GLN A 53 2.99 -8.46 -4.12
CA GLN A 53 2.95 -9.91 -4.35
C GLN A 53 4.18 -10.44 -5.08
N GLN A 54 4.69 -9.71 -6.06
CA GLN A 54 5.92 -10.10 -6.78
C GLN A 54 7.18 -9.92 -5.93
N GLU A 55 7.32 -8.78 -5.24
CA GLU A 55 8.55 -8.42 -4.51
C GLU A 55 8.69 -9.20 -3.19
N TYR A 56 7.56 -9.49 -2.52
CA TYR A 56 7.54 -10.20 -1.24
C TYR A 56 7.00 -11.64 -1.37
N GLU A 57 6.69 -12.08 -2.59
CA GLU A 57 6.16 -13.41 -2.93
C GLU A 57 4.88 -13.82 -2.14
N VAL A 58 4.12 -12.84 -1.62
CA VAL A 58 2.86 -13.08 -0.90
C VAL A 58 1.67 -13.23 -1.86
N ARG A 59 0.56 -13.80 -1.38
CA ARG A 59 -0.73 -13.76 -2.09
C ARG A 59 -1.63 -12.69 -1.49
N ILE A 60 -2.05 -11.76 -2.33
CA ILE A 60 -2.99 -10.69 -2.00
C ILE A 60 -4.20 -10.87 -2.93
N PRO A 61 -5.37 -11.29 -2.41
CA PRO A 61 -6.57 -11.41 -3.23
C PRO A 61 -7.05 -10.04 -3.69
N ASP A 62 -7.74 -9.96 -4.83
CA ASP A 62 -8.28 -8.71 -5.35
C ASP A 62 -9.18 -7.98 -4.35
N ASP A 63 -9.97 -8.72 -3.55
CA ASP A 63 -10.84 -8.14 -2.52
C ASP A 63 -10.05 -7.44 -1.38
N ALA A 64 -8.74 -7.71 -1.27
CA ALA A 64 -7.88 -7.04 -0.30
C ALA A 64 -7.81 -5.53 -0.52
N VAL A 65 -7.96 -5.03 -1.75
CA VAL A 65 -7.96 -3.58 -2.02
C VAL A 65 -9.12 -2.88 -1.32
N SER A 66 -10.23 -3.59 -1.07
CA SER A 66 -11.37 -3.11 -0.28
C SER A 66 -11.04 -3.00 1.22
N ILE A 67 -10.02 -3.69 1.70
CA ILE A 67 -9.54 -3.67 3.09
C ILE A 67 -8.40 -2.64 3.23
N MET A 68 -7.50 -2.61 2.26
CA MET A 68 -6.33 -1.72 2.18
C MET A 68 -6.73 -0.32 1.69
N LYS A 69 -7.75 0.28 2.30
CA LYS A 69 -8.27 1.60 1.91
C LYS A 69 -7.43 2.77 2.40
N THR A 70 -6.58 2.54 3.39
CA THR A 70 -5.67 3.54 3.94
C THR A 70 -4.23 3.00 3.94
N PRO A 71 -3.22 3.87 3.92
CA PRO A 71 -1.82 3.47 4.05
C PRO A 71 -1.54 2.52 5.20
N ARG A 72 -2.11 2.83 6.37
CA ARG A 72 -1.89 2.02 7.58
C ARG A 72 -2.48 0.63 7.44
N LEU A 73 -3.69 0.52 6.89
CA LEU A 73 -4.34 -0.77 6.65
C LEU A 73 -3.61 -1.60 5.59
N ALA A 74 -3.09 -0.95 4.55
CA ALA A 74 -2.31 -1.63 3.51
C ALA A 74 -1.03 -2.27 4.08
N VAL A 75 -0.25 -1.48 4.83
CA VAL A 75 0.98 -1.96 5.47
C VAL A 75 0.70 -3.06 6.48
N ASP A 76 -0.31 -2.87 7.34
CA ASP A 76 -0.67 -3.88 8.34
C ASP A 76 -1.11 -5.19 7.68
N TYR A 77 -2.01 -5.12 6.69
CA TYR A 77 -2.53 -6.29 5.99
C TYR A 77 -1.42 -7.10 5.32
N VAL A 78 -0.49 -6.44 4.63
CA VAL A 78 0.64 -7.10 3.97
C VAL A 78 1.56 -7.73 5.02
N ASN A 79 1.89 -7.00 6.09
CA ASN A 79 2.76 -7.52 7.16
C ASN A 79 2.15 -8.72 7.88
N GLN A 80 0.84 -8.75 8.09
CA GLN A 80 0.17 -9.94 8.63
C GLN A 80 0.36 -11.15 7.72
N ARG A 81 0.26 -10.98 6.39
CA ARG A 81 0.49 -12.07 5.42
C ARG A 81 1.95 -12.50 5.33
N LEU A 82 2.88 -11.59 5.55
CA LEU A 82 4.30 -11.90 5.63
C LEU A 82 4.65 -12.67 6.91
N ALA A 83 3.94 -12.40 8.00
CA ALA A 83 4.14 -13.08 9.27
C ALA A 83 3.50 -14.49 9.32
N ASP A 84 2.42 -14.72 8.56
CA ASP A 84 1.75 -16.02 8.42
C ASP A 84 2.45 -16.97 7.44
N ARG A 85 3.55 -16.51 6.81
CA ARG A 85 4.32 -17.21 5.79
C ARG A 85 5.46 -18.03 6.38
#